data_AF-A0A392RB85-F1
#
_entry.id   AF-A0A392RB85-F1
#
_cell.length_a   1.000
_cell.length_b   1.000
_cell.length_c   1.000
_cell.angle_alpha   90.00
_cell.angle_beta   90.00
_cell.angle_gamma   90.00
#
_symmetry.space_group_name_H-M   'P 1'
#
loop_
_entity.id
_entity.type
_entity.pdbx_description
1 polymer ?
#
loop_
_entity_poly.entity_id
_entity_poly.type
_entity_poly.pdbx_seq_one_letter_code
_entity_poly.pdbx_strand_id
1 'polypeptide(L)'
;MNLTSWRTPFDPFVGSFSLSIERLKIPEVFVWNGTRPYWRSGPWNGQIFIGIQDMGTWYLNGFHFEKDSTRGTVDLSFRVDDFGLVIYALNSLG
;
A
#
# COMPACT_ATOMS: atom_id res chain seq x y z
N MET A 1 6.81 -1.18 -5.84
CA MET A 1 6.41 -2.31 -4.99
C MET A 1 5.18 -2.95 -5.65
N ASN A 2 5.16 -4.27 -5.83
CA ASN A 2 4.03 -5.01 -6.40
C ASN A 2 3.78 -6.24 -5.53
N LEU A 3 2.61 -6.31 -4.90
CA LEU A 3 2.19 -7.43 -4.04
C LEU A 3 1.02 -8.13 -4.72
N THR A 4 1.00 -9.46 -4.72
CA THR A 4 -0.11 -10.26 -5.26
C THR A 4 -0.79 -11.03 -4.15
N SER A 5 -2.12 -11.07 -4.19
CA SER A 5 -2.94 -11.87 -3.29
C SER A 5 -2.72 -13.37 -3.50
N TRP A 6 -3.11 -14.15 -2.51
CA TRP A 6 -3.29 -15.59 -2.68
C TRP A 6 -4.57 -15.88 -3.45
N ARG A 7 -4.60 -16.97 -4.21
CA ARG A 7 -5.77 -17.39 -4.98
C ARG A 7 -6.95 -17.71 -4.08
N THR A 8 -6.69 -18.37 -2.95
CA THR A 8 -7.68 -18.58 -1.88
C THR A 8 -6.97 -18.55 -0.52
N PRO A 9 -7.69 -18.47 0.61
CA PRO A 9 -7.08 -18.52 1.95
C PRO A 9 -6.25 -19.78 2.22
N PHE A 10 -6.51 -20.88 1.49
CA PHE A 10 -5.81 -22.16 1.64
C PHE A 10 -4.85 -22.46 0.49
N ASP A 11 -4.74 -21.54 -0.47
CA ASP A 11 -4.05 -21.75 -1.73
C ASP A 11 -3.10 -20.59 -2.03
N PRO A 12 -1.79 -20.75 -1.77
CA PRO A 12 -0.79 -19.71 -1.92
C PRO A 12 -0.41 -19.42 -3.38
N PHE A 13 -1.06 -20.07 -4.37
CA PHE A 13 -0.88 -19.68 -5.77
C PHE A 13 -1.31 -18.23 -6.01
N VAL A 14 -0.78 -17.62 -7.07
CA VAL A 14 -1.05 -16.22 -7.43
C VAL A 14 -2.54 -15.99 -7.64
N GLY A 15 -3.12 -15.08 -6.85
CA GLY A 15 -4.51 -14.67 -6.92
C GLY A 15 -4.78 -13.55 -7.93
N SER A 16 -6.04 -13.16 -8.05
CA SER A 16 -6.49 -12.17 -9.02
C SER A 16 -6.26 -10.72 -8.58
N PHE A 17 -6.08 -10.49 -7.27
CA PHE A 17 -5.84 -9.15 -6.74
C PHE A 17 -4.35 -8.84 -6.65
N SER A 18 -3.97 -7.62 -7.02
CA SER A 18 -2.62 -7.10 -6.85
C SER A 18 -2.63 -5.68 -6.28
N LEU A 19 -1.56 -5.31 -5.60
CA LEU A 19 -1.36 -3.98 -5.03
C LEU A 19 -0.13 -3.34 -5.67
N SER A 20 -0.29 -2.14 -6.21
CA SER A 20 0.80 -1.33 -6.75
C SER A 20 0.78 0.08 -6.16
N ILE A 21 1.95 0.73 -6.21
CA ILE A 21 2.08 2.16 -5.96
C ILE A 21 2.23 2.83 -7.31
N GLU A 22 1.23 3.60 -7.70
CA GLU A 22 1.26 4.36 -8.95
C GLU A 22 1.88 5.73 -8.73
N ARG A 23 2.82 6.07 -9.60
CA ARG A 23 3.57 7.34 -9.56
C ARG A 23 2.92 8.35 -10.49
N LEU A 24 1.73 8.79 -10.13
CA LEU A 24 1.24 10.08 -10.63
C LEU A 24 2.03 11.20 -9.93
N LYS A 25 1.82 12.47 -10.30
CA LYS A 25 2.53 13.62 -9.67
C LYS A 25 2.54 13.57 -8.14
N ILE A 26 1.55 12.89 -7.55
CA ILE A 26 1.43 12.53 -6.14
C ILE A 26 1.30 11.00 -6.06
N PRO A 27 2.01 10.29 -5.17
CA PRO A 27 1.92 8.84 -5.06
C PRO A 27 0.56 8.39 -4.52
N GLU A 28 0.04 7.32 -5.12
CA GLU A 28 -1.23 6.67 -4.76
C GLU A 28 -1.07 5.15 -4.74
N VAL A 29 -1.75 4.48 -3.80
CA VAL A 29 -1.81 3.02 -3.74
C VAL A 29 -3.07 2.55 -4.44
N PHE A 30 -2.91 1.56 -5.31
CA PHE A 30 -3.99 0.92 -6.05
C PHE A 30 -4.08 -0.55 -5.69
N VAL A 31 -5.32 -1.02 -5.51
CA VAL A 31 -5.64 -2.44 -5.56
C VAL A 31 -6.31 -2.71 -6.90
N TRP A 32 -5.78 -3.68 -7.61
CA TRP A 32 -6.23 -4.12 -8.92
C TRP A 32 -6.91 -5.48 -8.79
N ASN A 33 -7.92 -5.73 -9.61
CA ASN A 33 -8.43 -7.06 -9.91
C ASN A 33 -8.08 -7.37 -11.37
N GLY A 34 -7.01 -8.14 -11.57
CA GLY A 34 -6.37 -8.30 -12.88
C GLY A 34 -5.83 -6.97 -13.40
N THR A 35 -6.46 -6.42 -14.43
CA THR A 35 -6.10 -5.12 -15.04
C THR A 35 -7.06 -3.99 -14.67
N ARG A 36 -8.11 -4.27 -13.90
CA ARG A 36 -9.12 -3.27 -13.54
C ARG A 36 -8.83 -2.70 -12.15
N PRO A 37 -8.85 -1.37 -11.96
CA PRO A 37 -8.71 -0.79 -10.65
C PRO A 37 -9.95 -1.15 -9.80
N TYR A 38 -9.73 -1.80 -8.66
CA TYR A 38 -10.76 -2.23 -7.72
C TYR A 38 -10.94 -1.21 -6.59
N TRP A 39 -9.82 -0.72 -6.05
CA TRP A 39 -9.81 0.26 -4.98
C TRP A 39 -8.58 1.18 -5.10
N ARG A 40 -8.70 2.40 -4.55
CA ARG A 40 -7.63 3.39 -4.50
C ARG A 40 -7.54 4.02 -3.12
N SER A 41 -6.33 4.24 -2.63
CA SER A 41 -6.08 4.95 -1.37
C SER A 41 -6.33 6.45 -1.48
N GLY A 42 -6.39 6.99 -2.70
CA GLY A 42 -6.31 8.43 -2.94
C GLY A 42 -4.89 8.99 -2.70
N PRO A 43 -4.67 10.26 -3.08
CA PRO A 43 -3.36 10.90 -3.04
C PRO A 43 -2.79 11.01 -1.64
N TRP A 44 -1.48 10.81 -1.54
CA TRP A 44 -0.72 11.10 -0.33
C TRP A 44 -0.68 12.60 -0.05
N ASN A 45 -1.09 13.02 1.14
CA ASN A 45 -1.09 14.44 1.54
C ASN A 45 0.17 14.87 2.32
N GLY A 46 1.17 13.99 2.47
CA GLY A 46 2.37 14.23 3.29
C GLY A 46 2.33 13.51 4.65
N GLN A 47 1.15 13.07 5.09
CA GLN A 47 0.96 12.38 6.38
C GLN A 47 0.14 11.10 6.22
N ILE A 48 -0.92 11.12 5.41
CA ILE A 48 -1.85 10.01 5.18
C ILE A 48 -2.28 9.94 3.72
N PHE A 49 -2.82 8.78 3.33
CA PHE A 49 -3.64 8.64 2.13
C PHE A 49 -5.07 9.06 2.44
N ILE A 50 -5.57 10.05 1.71
CA ILE A 50 -6.84 10.71 2.05
C ILE A 50 -8.09 9.83 1.84
N GLY A 51 -7.97 8.72 1.13
CA GLY A 51 -9.05 7.76 0.89
C GLY A 51 -9.08 6.60 1.87
N ILE A 52 -8.19 6.57 2.87
CA ILE A 52 -8.20 5.57 3.95
C ILE A 52 -8.75 6.25 5.21
N GLN A 53 -10.02 6.00 5.52
CA GLN A 53 -10.77 6.74 6.55
C GLN A 53 -10.18 6.61 7.96
N ASP A 54 -9.64 5.43 8.31
CA ASP A 54 -9.06 5.15 9.63
C ASP A 54 -7.52 5.15 9.64
N MET A 55 -6.91 5.89 8.71
CA MET A 55 -5.45 5.98 8.67
C MET A 55 -4.93 6.89 9.79
N GLY A 56 -4.54 6.28 10.91
CA GLY A 56 -3.87 6.98 12.01
C GLY A 56 -2.39 7.19 11.73
N THR A 57 -1.91 8.42 11.91
CA THR A 57 -0.48 8.71 12.09
C THR A 57 -0.25 9.03 13.56
N TRP A 58 0.59 8.25 14.23
CA TRP A 58 1.04 8.60 15.58
C TRP A 58 2.44 9.20 15.50
N TYR A 59 2.92 9.84 16.57
CA TYR A 59 4.25 10.42 16.57
C TYR A 59 5.30 9.35 16.22
N LEU A 60 6.03 9.56 15.12
CA LEU A 60 7.00 8.65 14.49
C LEU A 60 6.45 7.33 13.89
N ASN A 61 5.18 6.99 14.12
CA ASN A 61 4.52 5.80 13.56
C ASN A 61 3.68 6.12 12.32
N GLY A 62 3.86 5.31 11.27
CA GLY A 62 3.04 5.41 10.07
C GLY A 62 3.82 5.12 8.79
N PHE A 63 3.18 5.43 7.66
CA PHE A 63 3.79 5.30 6.36
C PHE A 63 4.69 6.50 6.06
N HIS A 64 5.88 6.21 5.56
CA HIS A 64 6.83 7.20 5.09
C HIS A 64 7.13 6.95 3.61
N PHE A 65 7.16 8.04 2.85
CA PHE A 65 7.52 8.03 1.44
C PHE A 65 8.87 8.70 1.27
N GLU A 66 9.85 7.90 0.90
CA GLU A 66 11.15 8.42 0.49
C GLU A 66 11.25 8.35 -1.03
N LYS A 67 11.46 9.52 -1.65
CA LYS A 67 11.74 9.59 -3.08
C LYS A 67 13.25 9.54 -3.24
N ASP A 68 13.73 8.44 -3.81
CA ASP A 68 15.11 8.37 -4.28
C ASP A 68 15.25 9.25 -5.52
N SER A 69 15.79 10.44 -5.30
CA SER A 69 16.08 11.46 -6.32
C SER A 69 17.04 10.98 -7.40
N THR A 70 17.88 9.98 -7.10
CA THR A 70 18.93 9.50 -8.01
C THR A 70 18.44 8.37 -8.91
N ARG A 71 17.55 7.52 -8.40
CA ARG A 71 16.99 6.38 -9.16
C ARG A 71 15.57 6.63 -9.67
N GLY A 72 15.00 7.80 -9.38
CA GLY A 72 13.60 8.13 -9.67
C GLY A 72 12.60 7.18 -9.00
N THR A 73 13.04 6.47 -7.96
CA THR A 73 12.27 5.42 -7.27
C THR A 73 11.57 6.00 -6.05
N VAL A 74 10.37 5.51 -5.78
CA VAL A 74 9.57 5.88 -4.60
C VAL A 74 9.48 4.62 -3.77
N ASP A 75 10.06 4.70 -2.57
CA ASP A 75 10.05 3.63 -1.59
C ASP A 75 9.04 3.98 -0.50
N LEU A 76 8.22 2.98 -0.17
CA LEU A 76 7.22 3.06 0.88
C LEU A 76 7.72 2.23 2.06
N SER A 77 7.93 2.88 3.19
CA SER A 77 8.28 2.23 4.44
C SER A 77 7.20 2.49 5.49
N PHE A 78 7.07 1.56 6.44
CA PHE A 78 6.18 1.72 7.58
C PHE A 78 7.01 1.63 8.84
N ARG A 79 6.91 2.64 9.70
CA ARG A 79 7.65 2.71 10.97
C ARG A 79 6.73 2.41 12.15
N VAL A 80 7.21 1.55 13.04
CA VAL A 80 6.58 1.20 14.33
C VAL A 80 7.63 1.30 15.43
N ASP A 81 7.52 2.29 16.32
CA ASP A 81 8.46 2.55 17.41
C ASP A 81 7.99 1.97 18.78
N ASP A 82 6.73 1.55 18.94
CA ASP A 82 6.23 0.98 20.21
C ASP A 82 5.32 -0.25 20.03
N PHE A 83 5.41 -1.17 21.00
CA PHE A 83 4.92 -2.57 21.04
C PHE A 83 3.60 -2.87 20.31
N GLY A 84 3.70 -3.27 19.04
CA GLY A 84 2.60 -3.84 18.26
C GLY A 84 3.07 -4.40 16.92
N LEU A 85 2.45 -5.48 16.45
CA LEU A 85 2.65 -6.02 15.11
C LEU A 85 1.53 -5.51 14.20
N VAL A 86 1.89 -4.75 13.16
CA VAL A 86 0.94 -4.33 12.12
C VAL A 86 1.24 -5.10 10.85
N ILE A 87 0.30 -5.94 10.41
CA ILE A 87 0.39 -6.68 9.15
C ILE A 87 -0.64 -6.10 8.18
N TYR A 88 -0.17 -5.62 7.03
CA TYR A 88 -1.01 -5.31 5.89
C TYR A 88 -1.02 -6.51 4.95
N ALA A 89 -2.19 -7.12 4.74
CA ALA A 89 -2.36 -8.29 3.87
C ALA A 89 -3.43 -8.03 2.81
N LEU A 90 -3.12 -8.34 1.55
CA LEU A 90 -4.08 -8.36 0.45
C LEU A 90 -4.68 -9.77 0.35
N ASN A 91 -5.95 -9.90 0.69
CA ASN A 91 -6.64 -11.19 0.69
C ASN A 91 -7.22 -11.53 -0.70
N SER A 92 -7.77 -12.75 -0.87
CA SER A 92 -8.35 -13.22 -2.14
C SER A 92 -9.64 -12.50 -2.56
N LEU A 93 -10.24 -11.68 -1.69
CA LEU A 93 -11.47 -10.93 -1.94
C LEU A 93 -11.23 -9.45 -2.27
N GLY A 94 -9.98 -8.98 -2.17
CA GLY A 94 -9.60 -7.57 -2.37
C GLY A 94 -9.48 -6.79 -1.06
#